data_AF-A0A5D0SAC5-F1
#
_entry.id   AF-A0A5D0SAC5-F1
#
_cell.length_a   1.000
_cell.length_b   1.000
_cell.length_c   1.000
_cell.angle_alpha   90.00
_cell.angle_beta   90.00
_cell.angle_gamma   90.00
#
_symmetry.space_group_name_H-M   'P 1'
#
loop_
_entity.id
_entity.type
_entity.pdbx_description
1 polymer ?
#
loop_
_entity_poly.entity_id
_entity_poly.type
_entity_poly.pdbx_seq_one_letter_code
_entity_poly.pdbx_strand_id
1 'polypeptide(L)'
;MRKIILLLIVFASITVFSSDMYFSEENIEHFKNLLEQQGFTVQEGSLYLFNPADMFGNYIVPSCFCNNADTPYAVYLMPEGPGQVNPNAYPFTYKLGENEAVVLLGWTPPPMAYFSYQTFLAGRFVDGKFKRIYANLGDTINMKTINVGSSVNEETSGTKFNSPTIIISTPDRNTDAVIRGEIAKAGFDIDIVNTEIIPSALVRLGLDKEDDELNFLFRTAFFKDPDDKNKFTSDPPLVGNNEILVKPPYENNFRGWVLRVTPPDTLKKDPFPIAPLRVRATGDTSELELSGTMENLRQSILSKYSDYSATEIKTHRWFEESFYGIQTNTDVFGETRDTVYFRTDPFELSDDDFVIVYGPVHSLTGKSIYSSFILYTNDIVEDLLPLYSRILLGFLSVNSEMSIESRLGLKGSAERFLPDDSKAELFYVWKIARKNPDNEDYCAVIPESNYERITYNELFVAFRAYIDPNLTVSAAYEEILMDKVIVFSKKE
;
A
#
# COMPACT_ATOMS: atom_id res chain seq x y z
N MET A 1 19.40 46.87 53.18
CA MET A 1 18.49 47.65 52.30
C MET A 1 18.42 46.90 50.98
N ARG A 2 17.28 46.25 50.68
CA ARG A 2 16.30 46.68 49.65
C ARG A 2 16.89 46.62 48.24
N LYS A 3 16.39 45.91 47.21
CA LYS A 3 15.16 45.16 46.88
C LYS A 3 15.54 44.31 45.63
N ILE A 4 15.26 43.02 45.55
CA ILE A 4 14.09 42.41 44.85
C ILE A 4 13.63 43.20 43.62
N ILE A 5 13.87 42.69 42.40
CA ILE A 5 12.83 42.46 41.39
C ILE A 5 13.17 41.16 40.65
N LEU A 6 12.20 40.25 40.74
CA LEU A 6 12.05 38.94 40.15
C LEU A 6 11.74 39.11 38.64
N LEU A 7 12.37 38.34 37.76
CA LEU A 7 11.79 38.03 36.46
C LEU A 7 12.06 36.56 36.13
N LEU A 8 11.31 35.69 36.80
CA LEU A 8 11.10 34.30 36.41
C LEU A 8 10.00 34.32 35.33
N ILE A 9 10.40 34.37 34.06
CA ILE A 9 9.51 33.94 32.98
C ILE A 9 9.69 32.43 32.89
N VAL A 10 8.89 31.71 33.67
CA VAL A 10 8.65 30.29 33.41
C VAL A 10 7.78 30.25 32.17
N PHE A 11 8.38 29.95 31.02
CA PHE A 11 7.65 29.40 29.89
C PHE A 11 7.13 28.03 30.34
N ALA A 12 5.94 28.01 30.92
CA ALA A 12 5.12 26.83 30.92
C ALA A 12 4.64 26.66 29.47
N SER A 13 5.46 26.01 28.66
CA SER A 13 4.95 25.29 27.49
C SER A 13 3.96 24.27 28.04
N ILE A 14 2.69 24.65 28.05
CA ILE A 14 1.59 23.71 28.14
C ILE A 14 1.70 22.91 26.85
N THR A 15 2.47 21.82 26.89
CA THR A 15 2.15 20.67 26.08
C THR A 15 0.73 20.31 26.49
N VAL A 16 -0.23 20.68 25.66
CA VAL A 16 -1.53 20.02 25.69
C VAL A 16 -1.21 18.59 25.28
N PHE A 17 -0.85 17.76 26.27
CA PHE A 17 -1.18 16.36 26.20
C PHE A 17 -2.70 16.34 26.08
N SER A 18 -3.19 16.31 24.83
CA SER A 18 -4.47 15.69 24.58
C SER A 18 -4.32 14.30 25.16
N SER A 19 -4.85 14.10 26.37
CA SER A 19 -4.98 12.76 26.93
C SER A 19 -5.79 12.00 25.90
N ASP A 20 -5.14 11.09 25.19
CA ASP A 20 -5.75 10.35 24.11
C ASP A 20 -6.93 9.57 24.71
N MET A 21 -8.16 10.03 24.45
CA MET A 21 -9.33 9.52 25.15
C MET A 21 -9.68 8.09 24.76
N TYR A 22 -9.11 7.57 23.66
CA TYR A 22 -9.44 6.27 23.12
C TYR A 22 -8.47 5.18 23.55
N PHE A 23 -7.17 5.35 23.33
CA PHE A 23 -6.16 4.34 23.66
C PHE A 23 -5.05 4.94 24.53
N SER A 24 -4.85 4.35 25.70
CA SER A 24 -3.78 4.69 26.64
C SER A 24 -3.06 3.42 27.06
N GLU A 25 -1.82 3.54 27.54
CA GLU A 25 -1.10 2.38 28.08
C GLU A 25 -1.91 1.65 29.17
N GLU A 26 -2.62 2.40 30.03
CA GLU A 26 -3.44 1.84 31.10
C GLU A 26 -4.62 1.01 30.57
N ASN A 27 -5.39 1.53 29.61
CA ASN A 27 -6.57 0.81 29.11
C ASN A 27 -6.21 -0.36 28.17
N ILE A 28 -5.10 -0.25 27.44
CA ILE A 28 -4.55 -1.35 26.64
C ILE A 28 -4.02 -2.46 27.56
N GLU A 29 -3.29 -2.11 28.62
CA GLU A 29 -2.83 -3.08 29.60
C GLU A 29 -4.01 -3.74 30.32
N HIS A 30 -5.06 -2.98 30.65
CA HIS A 30 -6.29 -3.55 31.18
C HIS A 30 -6.93 -4.57 30.22
N PHE A 31 -7.00 -4.27 28.93
CA PHE A 31 -7.51 -5.19 27.90
C PHE A 31 -6.66 -6.46 27.77
N LYS A 32 -5.32 -6.35 27.77
CA LYS A 32 -4.42 -7.50 27.77
C LYS A 32 -4.68 -8.40 28.99
N ASN A 33 -4.79 -7.81 30.17
CA ASN A 33 -5.09 -8.53 31.41
C ASN A 33 -6.46 -9.24 31.36
N LEU A 34 -7.46 -8.64 30.74
CA LEU A 34 -8.78 -9.27 30.54
C LEU A 34 -8.70 -10.52 29.64
N LEU A 35 -7.94 -10.44 28.53
CA LEU A 35 -7.69 -11.59 27.66
C LEU A 35 -6.93 -12.70 28.41
N GLU A 36 -5.88 -12.36 29.15
CA GLU A 36 -5.10 -13.32 29.93
C GLU A 36 -5.94 -14.00 31.03
N GLN A 37 -6.90 -13.29 31.64
CA GLN A 37 -7.86 -13.88 32.57
C GLN A 37 -8.81 -14.88 31.90
N GLN A 38 -9.07 -14.75 30.60
CA GLN A 38 -9.78 -15.76 29.80
C GLN A 38 -8.86 -16.92 29.38
N GLY A 39 -7.59 -16.91 29.78
CA GLY A 39 -6.60 -17.95 29.47
C GLY A 39 -5.89 -17.76 28.14
N PHE A 40 -6.03 -16.59 27.50
CA PHE A 40 -5.28 -16.28 26.28
C PHE A 40 -3.82 -15.99 26.61
N THR A 41 -2.93 -16.33 25.67
CA THR A 41 -1.57 -15.78 25.65
C THR A 41 -1.56 -14.54 24.77
N VAL A 42 -1.03 -13.43 25.27
CA VAL A 42 -0.92 -12.17 24.53
C VAL A 42 0.56 -11.83 24.34
N GLN A 43 0.97 -11.56 23.10
CA GLN A 43 2.33 -11.13 22.77
C GLN A 43 2.28 -9.83 21.97
N GLU A 44 3.21 -8.92 22.24
CA GLU A 44 3.29 -7.63 21.54
C GLU A 44 4.07 -7.74 20.24
N GLY A 45 3.50 -7.16 19.20
CA GLY A 45 4.15 -6.84 17.93
C GLY A 45 4.26 -5.34 17.73
N SER A 46 4.68 -4.91 16.54
CA SER A 46 4.76 -3.50 16.16
C SER A 46 4.28 -3.28 14.73
N LEU A 47 3.73 -2.09 14.45
CA LEU A 47 3.38 -1.66 13.10
C LEU A 47 4.47 -0.73 12.56
N TYR A 48 5.30 -1.21 11.65
CA TYR A 48 6.56 -0.56 11.29
C TYR A 48 6.64 -0.23 9.80
N LEU A 49 7.25 0.89 9.45
CA LEU A 49 7.46 1.28 8.05
C LEU A 49 8.25 0.21 7.29
N PHE A 50 7.73 -0.16 6.12
CA PHE A 50 8.32 -1.12 5.22
C PHE A 50 8.72 -0.42 3.91
N ASN A 51 10.03 -0.35 3.67
CA ASN A 51 10.58 0.21 2.44
C ASN A 51 11.27 -0.88 1.60
N PRO A 52 10.63 -1.34 0.50
CA PRO A 52 11.20 -2.35 -0.38
C PRO A 52 12.55 -1.97 -1.00
N ALA A 53 12.77 -0.68 -1.28
CA ALA A 53 14.04 -0.21 -1.81
C ALA A 53 15.18 -0.41 -0.80
N ASP A 54 14.95 -0.06 0.47
CA ASP A 54 15.93 -0.22 1.53
C ASP A 54 16.19 -1.71 1.80
N MET A 55 15.14 -2.53 1.81
CA MET A 55 15.25 -3.98 1.98
C MET A 55 16.11 -4.62 0.88
N PHE A 56 15.83 -4.27 -0.38
CA PHE A 56 16.55 -4.81 -1.52
C PHE A 56 17.99 -4.27 -1.60
N GLY A 57 18.16 -2.96 -1.42
CA GLY A 57 19.46 -2.29 -1.45
C GLY A 57 20.40 -2.75 -0.34
N ASN A 58 19.87 -3.21 0.79
CA ASN A 58 20.63 -3.81 1.89
C ASN A 58 20.65 -5.35 1.87
N TYR A 59 20.36 -5.98 0.72
CA TYR A 59 20.48 -7.43 0.51
C TYR A 59 19.58 -8.32 1.40
N ILE A 60 18.49 -7.77 1.95
CA ILE A 60 17.52 -8.53 2.77
C ILE A 60 16.57 -9.36 1.92
N VAL A 61 16.15 -8.80 0.78
CA VAL A 61 15.14 -9.40 -0.11
C VAL A 61 15.65 -9.52 -1.55
N PRO A 62 15.13 -10.46 -2.34
CA PRO A 62 15.59 -10.69 -3.71
C PRO A 62 14.97 -9.76 -4.76
N SER A 63 14.02 -8.90 -4.39
CA SER A 63 13.30 -7.96 -5.27
C SER A 63 12.62 -6.88 -4.45
N CYS A 64 12.26 -5.75 -5.06
CA CYS A 64 11.43 -4.68 -4.48
C CYS A 64 9.92 -4.97 -4.61
N PHE A 65 9.55 -6.12 -5.16
CA PHE A 65 8.20 -6.68 -5.10
C PHE A 65 7.09 -5.77 -5.68
N CYS A 66 7.39 -5.01 -6.73
CA CYS A 66 6.42 -4.13 -7.42
C CYS A 66 5.81 -3.06 -6.51
N ASN A 67 6.62 -2.46 -5.62
CA ASN A 67 6.19 -1.36 -4.76
C ASN A 67 5.57 -0.21 -5.58
N ASN A 68 4.54 0.44 -5.05
CA ASN A 68 4.08 1.73 -5.55
C ASN A 68 5.01 2.84 -5.01
N ALA A 69 5.48 3.72 -5.90
CA ALA A 69 6.36 4.83 -5.54
C ALA A 69 5.55 5.94 -4.86
N ASP A 70 6.19 6.67 -3.94
CA ASP A 70 5.59 7.76 -3.13
C ASP A 70 4.44 7.35 -2.19
N THR A 71 4.23 6.04 -2.01
CA THR A 71 3.22 5.48 -1.11
C THR A 71 3.89 4.65 -0.01
N PRO A 72 4.03 5.17 1.22
CA PRO A 72 4.65 4.43 2.30
C PRO A 72 3.76 3.26 2.75
N TYR A 73 4.42 2.16 3.11
CA TYR A 73 3.79 0.96 3.65
C TYR A 73 4.17 0.78 5.11
N ALA A 74 3.27 0.23 5.91
CA ALA A 74 3.66 -0.35 7.19
C ALA A 74 3.24 -1.82 7.25
N VAL A 75 4.03 -2.64 7.93
CA VAL A 75 3.80 -4.09 8.11
C VAL A 75 3.80 -4.42 9.59
N TYR A 76 3.19 -5.55 9.95
CA TYR A 76 3.38 -6.09 11.29
C TYR A 76 4.75 -6.75 11.42
N LEU A 77 5.48 -6.38 12.47
CA LEU A 77 6.57 -7.16 13.04
C LEU A 77 5.98 -7.92 14.22
N MET A 78 5.98 -9.25 14.12
CA MET A 78 5.28 -10.12 15.06
C MET A 78 6.25 -11.10 15.70
N PRO A 79 6.12 -11.37 17.01
CA PRO A 79 6.83 -12.48 17.61
C PRO A 79 6.31 -13.81 17.05
N GLU A 80 7.18 -14.82 17.08
CA GLU A 80 6.79 -16.20 16.79
C GLU A 80 5.68 -16.66 17.74
N GLY A 81 4.77 -17.50 17.24
CA GLY A 81 3.65 -18.01 18.02
C GLY A 81 4.08 -18.98 19.11
N PRO A 82 3.29 -19.15 20.17
CA PRO A 82 3.60 -20.12 21.21
C PRO A 82 3.76 -21.53 20.61
N GLY A 83 4.97 -22.10 20.73
CA GLY A 83 5.28 -23.42 20.18
C GLY A 83 5.77 -23.45 18.73
N GLN A 84 5.88 -22.29 18.06
CA GLN A 84 6.54 -22.21 16.76
C GLN A 84 8.05 -22.47 16.93
N VAL A 85 8.58 -23.40 16.14
CA VAL A 85 10.01 -23.77 16.18
C VAL A 85 10.73 -23.41 14.88
N ASN A 86 9.99 -23.29 13.78
CA ASN A 86 10.54 -23.00 12.47
C ASN A 86 10.46 -21.49 12.21
N PRO A 87 11.55 -20.83 11.79
CA PRO A 87 11.52 -19.42 11.44
C PRO A 87 10.64 -19.20 10.20
N ASN A 88 10.13 -17.97 10.06
CA ASN A 88 9.43 -17.54 8.85
C ASN A 88 10.43 -17.27 7.71
N ALA A 89 9.98 -17.32 6.46
CA ALA A 89 10.80 -17.05 5.28
C ALA A 89 11.28 -15.60 5.25
N TYR A 90 10.46 -14.66 5.75
CA TYR A 90 10.82 -13.25 5.88
C TYR A 90 10.54 -12.68 7.28
N PRO A 91 11.30 -11.65 7.70
CA PRO A 91 11.18 -11.06 9.04
C PRO A 91 9.88 -10.27 9.27
N PHE A 92 9.18 -9.89 8.19
CA PHE A 92 7.90 -9.18 8.20
C PHE A 92 6.71 -10.11 7.87
N THR A 93 6.95 -11.42 7.85
CA THR A 93 5.91 -12.45 7.68
C THR A 93 5.71 -13.19 8.99
N TYR A 94 4.52 -13.76 9.18
CA TYR A 94 4.17 -14.51 10.37
C TYR A 94 3.26 -15.70 10.03
N LYS A 95 3.38 -16.76 10.84
CA LYS A 95 2.43 -17.87 10.85
C LYS A 95 1.36 -17.63 11.89
N LEU A 96 0.16 -18.13 11.64
CA LEU A 96 -1.00 -17.96 12.50
C LEU A 96 -1.70 -19.32 12.65
N GLY A 97 -1.96 -19.73 13.89
CA GLY A 97 -2.76 -20.89 14.23
C GLY A 97 -4.22 -20.69 13.82
N GLU A 98 -4.94 -21.80 13.64
CA GLU A 98 -6.31 -21.82 13.09
C GLU A 98 -7.35 -21.05 13.91
N ASN A 99 -7.05 -20.69 15.15
CA ASN A 99 -7.92 -19.90 16.03
C ASN A 99 -7.20 -18.72 16.69
N GLU A 100 -5.96 -18.41 16.30
CA GLU A 100 -5.29 -17.20 16.77
C GLU A 100 -5.88 -15.94 16.13
N ALA A 101 -5.53 -14.78 16.68
CA ALA A 101 -5.84 -13.49 16.09
C ALA A 101 -4.64 -12.54 16.17
N VAL A 102 -4.63 -11.56 15.27
CA VAL A 102 -3.83 -10.34 15.44
C VAL A 102 -4.79 -9.18 15.65
N VAL A 103 -4.57 -8.37 16.68
CA VAL A 103 -5.40 -7.20 17.00
C VAL A 103 -4.56 -5.93 16.86
N LEU A 104 -4.98 -5.02 15.99
CA LEU A 104 -4.46 -3.66 15.90
C LEU A 104 -5.42 -2.72 16.63
N LEU A 105 -4.92 -1.98 17.61
CA LEU A 105 -5.62 -0.86 18.25
C LEU A 105 -4.83 0.41 17.97
N GLY A 106 -5.40 1.38 17.26
CA GLY A 106 -4.65 2.56 16.86
C GLY A 106 -5.48 3.57 16.07
N TRP A 107 -4.82 4.41 15.30
CA TRP A 107 -5.47 5.49 14.56
C TRP A 107 -5.31 5.32 13.05
N THR A 108 -6.36 5.70 12.32
CA THR A 108 -6.27 5.94 10.89
C THR A 108 -5.34 7.12 10.60
N PRO A 109 -4.74 7.19 9.41
CA PRO A 109 -3.69 8.16 9.15
C PRO A 109 -4.25 9.58 9.01
N PRO A 110 -3.38 10.61 8.97
CA PRO A 110 -3.77 11.96 8.58
C PRO A 110 -4.37 12.04 7.16
N PRO A 111 -4.97 13.18 6.77
CA PRO A 111 -5.60 13.34 5.47
C PRO A 111 -4.67 13.00 4.29
N MET A 112 -5.17 12.11 3.43
CA MET A 112 -4.46 11.62 2.25
C MET A 112 -5.45 11.15 1.18
N ALA A 113 -4.96 10.80 0.00
CA ALA A 113 -5.81 10.32 -1.09
C ALA A 113 -6.40 8.94 -0.82
N TYR A 114 -5.66 8.06 -0.13
CA TYR A 114 -6.10 6.69 0.15
C TYR A 114 -5.33 6.02 1.28
N PHE A 115 -6.04 5.16 2.02
CA PHE A 115 -5.42 4.18 2.89
C PHE A 115 -6.22 2.88 2.97
N SER A 116 -5.54 1.78 3.32
CA SER A 116 -6.16 0.48 3.53
C SER A 116 -5.35 -0.47 4.40
N TYR A 117 -6.04 -1.43 5.02
CA TYR A 117 -5.47 -2.49 5.84
C TYR A 117 -5.79 -3.85 5.22
N GLN A 118 -4.77 -4.70 5.06
CA GLN A 118 -4.92 -6.01 4.44
C GLN A 118 -3.87 -7.03 4.89
N THR A 119 -4.31 -8.21 5.34
CA THR A 119 -3.50 -9.42 5.43
C THR A 119 -3.53 -10.19 4.11
N PHE A 120 -2.34 -10.58 3.65
CA PHE A 120 -2.10 -11.38 2.46
C PHE A 120 -1.62 -12.77 2.85
N LEU A 121 -1.95 -13.78 2.04
CA LEU A 121 -1.13 -14.99 1.94
C LEU A 121 0.22 -14.59 1.35
N ALA A 122 1.25 -14.47 2.18
CA ALA A 122 2.56 -14.04 1.74
C ALA A 122 3.21 -15.11 0.84
N GLY A 123 3.17 -16.35 1.29
CA GLY A 123 3.65 -17.49 0.52
C GLY A 123 3.40 -18.81 1.21
N ARG A 124 3.73 -19.88 0.51
CA ARG A 124 3.48 -21.24 0.97
C ARG A 124 4.52 -22.22 0.48
N PHE A 125 4.68 -23.33 1.17
CA PHE A 125 5.58 -24.40 0.74
C PHE A 125 4.93 -25.27 -0.34
N VAL A 126 5.63 -25.42 -1.46
CA VAL A 126 5.30 -26.31 -2.59
C VAL A 126 6.54 -27.11 -2.94
N ASP A 127 6.45 -28.44 -2.87
CA ASP A 127 7.58 -29.36 -3.08
C ASP A 127 8.80 -29.01 -2.22
N GLY A 128 8.55 -28.67 -0.95
CA GLY A 128 9.58 -28.30 0.04
C GLY A 128 10.23 -26.93 -0.17
N LYS A 129 9.74 -26.11 -1.12
CA LYS A 129 10.24 -24.76 -1.39
C LYS A 129 9.20 -23.71 -1.07
N PHE A 130 9.60 -22.65 -0.38
CA PHE A 130 8.75 -21.48 -0.20
C PHE A 130 8.50 -20.80 -1.54
N LYS A 131 7.22 -20.63 -1.88
CA LYS A 131 6.78 -19.87 -3.05
C LYS A 131 5.95 -18.70 -2.58
N ARG A 132 6.39 -17.49 -2.92
CA ARG A 132 5.62 -16.28 -2.74
C ARG A 132 4.38 -16.34 -3.63
N ILE A 133 3.22 -16.09 -3.04
CA ILE A 133 1.92 -15.97 -3.74
C ILE A 133 1.42 -14.52 -3.61
N TYR A 134 1.69 -13.90 -2.46
CA TYR A 134 1.33 -12.53 -2.10
C TYR A 134 -0.07 -12.13 -2.56
N ALA A 135 -1.07 -12.93 -2.18
CA ALA A 135 -2.45 -12.81 -2.61
C ALA A 135 -3.36 -12.36 -1.47
N ASN A 136 -4.34 -11.52 -1.82
CA ASN A 136 -5.36 -11.06 -0.89
C ASN A 136 -6.33 -12.20 -0.50
N LEU A 137 -6.82 -12.16 0.73
CA LEU A 137 -7.71 -13.13 1.35
C LEU A 137 -9.19 -12.70 1.40
N GLY A 138 -9.52 -11.51 0.89
CA GLY A 138 -10.90 -11.04 0.80
C GLY A 138 -10.98 -9.63 0.22
N ASP A 139 -12.07 -8.93 0.53
CA ASP A 139 -12.12 -7.49 0.23
C ASP A 139 -11.41 -6.67 1.29
N THR A 140 -10.65 -5.69 0.82
CA THR A 140 -9.84 -4.81 1.64
C THR A 140 -10.69 -3.92 2.56
N ILE A 141 -10.17 -3.68 3.77
CA ILE A 141 -10.67 -2.65 4.67
C ILE A 141 -9.99 -1.34 4.27
N ASN A 142 -10.70 -0.49 3.53
CA ASN A 142 -10.18 0.79 3.06
C ASN A 142 -10.91 1.97 3.70
N MET A 143 -10.47 3.19 3.35
CA MET A 143 -11.05 4.42 3.86
C MET A 143 -12.57 4.56 3.63
N LYS A 144 -13.20 3.83 2.71
CA LYS A 144 -14.67 3.85 2.52
C LYS A 144 -15.37 2.87 3.46
N THR A 145 -14.74 1.76 3.83
CA THR A 145 -15.38 0.66 4.57
C THR A 145 -15.01 0.57 6.03
N ILE A 146 -13.90 1.18 6.45
CA ILE A 146 -13.42 1.09 7.83
C ILE A 146 -14.40 1.74 8.82
N ASN A 147 -14.63 1.05 9.93
CA ASN A 147 -15.32 1.59 11.10
C ASN A 147 -14.32 2.32 11.98
N VAL A 148 -14.66 3.54 12.40
CA VAL A 148 -13.80 4.41 13.19
C VAL A 148 -14.62 5.20 14.20
N GLY A 149 -13.98 5.65 15.28
CA GLY A 149 -14.58 6.59 16.22
C GLY A 149 -14.47 8.03 15.72
N SER A 150 -14.79 8.99 16.60
CA SER A 150 -14.62 10.41 16.26
C SER A 150 -13.13 10.74 16.12
N SER A 151 -12.80 11.50 15.08
CA SER A 151 -11.44 12.01 14.86
C SER A 151 -10.91 12.73 16.10
N VAL A 152 -9.63 12.48 16.44
CA VAL A 152 -8.96 13.16 17.56
C VAL A 152 -8.53 14.58 17.20
N ASN A 153 -8.59 14.95 15.92
CA ASN A 153 -8.31 16.29 15.43
C ASN A 153 -9.60 16.97 14.97
N GLU A 154 -9.85 18.19 15.44
CA GLU A 154 -11.05 18.96 15.11
C GLU A 154 -11.19 19.21 13.60
N GLU A 155 -10.09 19.48 12.91
CA GLU A 155 -10.05 19.74 11.47
C GLU A 155 -10.49 18.55 10.62
N THR A 156 -10.37 17.33 11.15
CA THR A 156 -10.77 16.08 10.49
C THR A 156 -12.02 15.46 11.10
N SER A 157 -12.73 16.22 11.95
CA SER A 157 -14.02 15.80 12.52
C SER A 157 -15.03 15.44 11.43
N GLY A 158 -15.76 14.33 11.63
CA GLY A 158 -16.70 13.79 10.64
C GLY A 158 -16.06 13.08 9.44
N THR A 159 -14.73 13.03 9.36
CA THR A 159 -14.01 12.20 8.39
C THR A 159 -13.54 10.90 9.02
N LYS A 160 -12.85 10.05 8.25
CA LYS A 160 -12.23 8.81 8.75
C LYS A 160 -10.73 8.93 8.99
N PHE A 161 -10.18 10.15 8.96
CA PHE A 161 -8.76 10.43 9.20
C PHE A 161 -8.52 10.77 10.67
N ASN A 162 -7.31 10.50 11.17
CA ASN A 162 -6.93 10.71 12.57
C ASN A 162 -7.97 10.13 13.55
N SER A 163 -8.57 8.99 13.22
CA SER A 163 -9.71 8.44 13.93
C SER A 163 -9.34 7.10 14.56
N PRO A 164 -9.74 6.83 15.80
CA PRO A 164 -9.43 5.58 16.48
C PRO A 164 -10.16 4.42 15.77
N THR A 165 -9.50 3.28 15.69
CA THR A 165 -10.02 2.06 15.08
C THR A 165 -9.43 0.83 15.75
N ILE A 166 -10.17 -0.27 15.73
CA ILE A 166 -9.68 -1.59 16.13
C ILE A 166 -9.87 -2.55 14.95
N ILE A 167 -8.84 -3.33 14.62
CA ILE A 167 -8.90 -4.36 13.58
C ILE A 167 -8.53 -5.70 14.20
N ILE A 168 -9.42 -6.69 14.08
CA ILE A 168 -9.20 -8.07 14.50
C ILE A 168 -9.02 -8.89 13.22
N SER A 169 -7.79 -9.34 12.95
CA SER A 169 -7.48 -10.24 11.84
C SER A 169 -7.47 -11.68 12.36
N THR A 170 -8.49 -12.47 12.03
CA THR A 170 -8.63 -13.83 12.54
C THR A 170 -9.39 -14.76 11.59
N PRO A 171 -9.05 -16.06 11.57
CA PRO A 171 -9.85 -17.10 10.94
C PRO A 171 -11.09 -17.52 11.72
N ASP A 172 -11.22 -17.18 13.01
CA ASP A 172 -12.13 -17.88 13.93
C ASP A 172 -13.19 -16.98 14.57
N ARG A 173 -14.46 -17.41 14.49
CA ARG A 173 -15.62 -16.67 15.03
C ARG A 173 -15.63 -16.62 16.55
N ASN A 174 -15.24 -17.70 17.23
CA ASN A 174 -15.26 -17.74 18.69
C ASN A 174 -14.15 -16.86 19.26
N THR A 175 -12.96 -16.87 18.65
CA THR A 175 -11.88 -15.94 18.99
C THR A 175 -12.31 -14.49 18.77
N ASP A 176 -12.88 -14.15 17.61
CA ASP A 176 -13.40 -12.79 17.34
C ASP A 176 -14.44 -12.36 18.40
N ALA A 177 -15.40 -13.23 18.71
CA ALA A 177 -16.46 -12.95 19.67
C ALA A 177 -15.93 -12.71 21.10
N VAL A 178 -14.94 -13.50 21.56
CA VAL A 178 -14.33 -13.30 22.87
C VAL A 178 -13.54 -11.99 22.90
N ILE A 179 -12.72 -11.73 21.87
CA ILE A 179 -11.94 -10.48 21.77
C ILE A 179 -12.87 -9.27 21.81
N ARG A 180 -13.97 -9.28 21.05
CA ARG A 180 -15.01 -8.23 21.08
C ARG A 180 -15.62 -8.06 22.47
N GLY A 181 -15.88 -9.16 23.18
CA GLY A 181 -16.36 -9.13 24.57
C GLY A 181 -15.38 -8.46 25.52
N GLU A 182 -14.08 -8.77 25.40
CA GLU A 182 -13.04 -8.18 26.24
C GLU A 182 -12.74 -6.72 25.86
N ILE A 183 -12.85 -6.34 24.58
CA ILE A 183 -12.80 -4.93 24.11
C ILE A 183 -13.89 -4.11 24.83
N ALA A 184 -15.13 -4.60 24.85
CA ALA A 184 -16.24 -3.91 25.49
C ALA A 184 -16.04 -3.80 27.01
N LYS A 185 -15.53 -4.86 27.68
CA LYS A 185 -15.22 -4.83 29.11
C LYS A 185 -14.08 -3.89 29.45
N ALA A 186 -13.10 -3.74 28.56
CA ALA A 186 -12.01 -2.77 28.69
C ALA A 186 -12.48 -1.30 28.54
N GLY A 187 -13.74 -1.09 28.14
CA GLY A 187 -14.34 0.23 27.98
C GLY A 187 -14.15 0.85 26.60
N PHE A 188 -13.64 0.09 25.62
CA PHE A 188 -13.55 0.54 24.24
C PHE A 188 -14.92 0.49 23.55
N ASP A 189 -15.12 1.40 22.60
CA ASP A 189 -16.30 1.39 21.74
C ASP A 189 -16.27 0.18 20.80
N ILE A 190 -17.35 -0.60 20.76
CA ILE A 190 -17.42 -1.77 19.87
C ILE A 190 -17.72 -1.37 18.43
N ASP A 191 -18.28 -0.18 18.21
CA ASP A 191 -18.68 0.29 16.88
C ASP A 191 -17.47 0.63 16.01
N ILE A 192 -16.28 0.79 16.61
CA ILE A 192 -15.00 1.05 15.89
C ILE A 192 -14.24 -0.24 15.55
N VAL A 193 -14.80 -1.41 15.88
CA VAL A 193 -14.15 -2.72 15.65
C VAL A 193 -14.47 -3.25 14.25
N ASN A 194 -13.41 -3.60 13.53
CA ASN A 194 -13.45 -4.22 12.21
C ASN A 194 -12.95 -5.65 12.34
N THR A 195 -13.66 -6.62 11.76
CA THR A 195 -13.15 -8.00 11.63
C THR A 195 -12.60 -8.17 10.23
N GLU A 196 -11.30 -8.42 10.13
CA GLU A 196 -10.65 -8.89 8.92
C GLU A 196 -10.62 -10.42 8.94
N ILE A 197 -11.39 -11.04 8.04
CA ILE A 197 -11.51 -12.49 8.01
C ILE A 197 -10.30 -13.10 7.28
N ILE A 198 -9.63 -14.06 7.91
CA ILE A 198 -8.61 -14.92 7.30
C ILE A 198 -9.27 -16.27 7.00
N PRO A 199 -9.81 -16.50 5.79
CA PRO A 199 -10.62 -17.68 5.51
C PRO A 199 -9.76 -18.94 5.46
N SER A 200 -9.89 -19.83 6.45
CA SER A 200 -9.13 -21.09 6.55
C SER A 200 -9.27 -22.00 5.33
N ALA A 201 -10.30 -21.83 4.51
CA ALA A 201 -10.47 -22.57 3.27
C ALA A 201 -9.48 -22.18 2.15
N LEU A 202 -8.82 -21.02 2.25
CA LEU A 202 -7.86 -20.53 1.24
C LEU A 202 -6.39 -20.68 1.66
N VAL A 203 -6.14 -20.95 2.94
CA VAL A 203 -4.81 -20.95 3.57
C VAL A 203 -4.59 -22.17 4.46
N ARG A 204 -3.36 -22.63 4.55
CA ARG A 204 -2.94 -23.69 5.49
C ARG A 204 -2.39 -23.04 6.75
N LEU A 205 -3.28 -22.77 7.70
CA LEU A 205 -2.93 -22.14 8.98
C LEU A 205 -2.32 -23.15 9.95
N GLY A 206 -1.39 -22.69 10.76
CA GLY A 206 -0.60 -23.49 11.69
C GLY A 206 0.76 -22.84 11.95
N LEU A 207 1.59 -23.48 12.77
CA LEU A 207 2.90 -22.98 13.21
C LEU A 207 4.07 -23.89 12.75
N ASP A 208 3.76 -24.94 12.00
CA ASP A 208 4.73 -25.90 11.50
C ASP A 208 5.49 -25.34 10.29
N LYS A 209 6.54 -26.07 9.88
CA LYS A 209 7.44 -25.63 8.81
C LYS A 209 6.70 -25.32 7.50
N GLU A 210 5.76 -26.16 7.10
CA GLU A 210 5.12 -26.12 5.79
C GLU A 210 3.81 -25.32 5.74
N ASP A 211 3.38 -24.79 6.89
CA ASP A 211 2.21 -23.92 6.97
C ASP A 211 2.44 -22.61 6.21
N ASP A 212 1.34 -22.04 5.76
CA ASP A 212 1.33 -20.82 4.97
C ASP A 212 1.77 -19.64 5.84
N GLU A 213 2.56 -18.74 5.26
CA GLU A 213 2.98 -17.51 5.91
C GLU A 213 2.10 -16.35 5.46
N LEU A 214 1.77 -15.48 6.41
CA LEU A 214 0.94 -14.30 6.23
C LEU A 214 1.80 -13.03 6.31
N ASN A 215 1.33 -11.96 5.69
CA ASN A 215 1.88 -10.63 5.85
C ASN A 215 0.74 -9.62 5.91
N PHE A 216 0.80 -8.71 6.87
CA PHE A 216 -0.10 -7.57 6.92
C PHE A 216 0.55 -6.37 6.25
N LEU A 217 -0.26 -5.60 5.51
CA LEU A 217 0.16 -4.39 4.86
C LEU A 217 -0.86 -3.27 5.10
N PHE A 218 -0.41 -2.22 5.77
CA PHE A 218 -1.07 -0.94 5.83
C PHE A 218 -0.56 -0.07 4.68
N ARG A 219 -1.43 0.22 3.71
CA ARG A 219 -1.13 1.06 2.55
C ARG A 219 -1.60 2.48 2.81
N THR A 220 -0.79 3.44 2.40
CA THR A 220 -1.14 4.87 2.40
C THR A 220 -0.72 5.48 1.08
N ALA A 221 -1.42 6.49 0.59
CA ALA A 221 -1.07 7.17 -0.66
C ALA A 221 -1.36 8.67 -0.61
N PHE A 222 -0.35 9.46 -0.99
CA PHE A 222 -0.43 10.90 -1.24
C PHE A 222 -1.06 11.69 -0.08
N PHE A 223 -0.25 11.90 0.98
CA PHE A 223 -0.59 12.80 2.09
C PHE A 223 -0.88 14.20 1.58
N LYS A 224 -1.89 14.85 2.15
CA LYS A 224 -2.21 16.24 1.81
C LYS A 224 -1.16 17.22 2.35
N ASP A 225 -0.64 16.94 3.54
CA ASP A 225 0.41 17.74 4.18
C ASP A 225 1.76 16.98 4.16
N PRO A 226 2.83 17.59 3.64
CA PRO A 226 4.18 17.02 3.70
C PRO A 226 4.71 16.75 5.12
N ASP A 227 4.34 17.57 6.10
CA ASP A 227 4.79 17.39 7.49
C ASP A 227 4.11 16.18 8.14
N ASP A 228 2.82 15.94 7.80
CA ASP A 228 2.12 14.71 8.19
C ASP A 228 2.79 13.48 7.59
N LYS A 229 3.21 13.52 6.32
CA LYS A 229 3.99 12.45 5.69
C LYS A 229 5.27 12.21 6.48
N ASN A 230 6.05 13.26 6.73
CA ASN A 230 7.35 13.16 7.42
C ASN A 230 7.21 12.55 8.81
N LYS A 231 6.21 12.99 9.59
CA LYS A 231 5.90 12.42 10.90
C LYS A 231 5.42 10.98 10.80
N PHE A 232 4.55 10.68 9.82
CA PHE A 232 4.02 9.34 9.65
C PHE A 232 5.08 8.34 9.17
N THR A 233 6.18 8.79 8.55
CA THR A 233 7.26 7.91 8.08
C THR A 233 8.55 8.04 8.90
N SER A 234 8.49 8.58 10.12
CA SER A 234 9.68 8.88 10.94
C SER A 234 10.20 7.69 11.76
N ASP A 235 9.90 6.45 11.37
CA ASP A 235 10.41 5.29 12.09
C ASP A 235 11.95 5.24 11.98
N PRO A 236 12.65 4.74 13.01
CA PRO A 236 14.05 4.38 12.85
C PRO A 236 14.26 3.39 11.68
N PRO A 237 15.46 3.25 11.12
CA PRO A 237 15.71 2.28 10.05
C PRO A 237 15.33 0.85 10.47
N LEU A 238 14.49 0.18 9.67
CA LEU A 238 14.12 -1.22 9.91
C LEU A 238 15.29 -2.17 9.60
N VAL A 239 16.18 -1.77 8.68
CA VAL A 239 17.25 -2.61 8.15
C VAL A 239 18.58 -1.88 8.11
N GLY A 240 19.64 -2.66 8.28
CA GLY A 240 21.01 -2.32 7.93
C GLY A 240 21.54 -3.33 6.90
N ASN A 241 22.81 -3.20 6.52
CA ASN A 241 23.43 -4.07 5.53
C ASN A 241 23.34 -5.55 5.97
N ASN A 242 22.60 -6.38 5.22
CA ASN A 242 22.35 -7.80 5.49
C ASN A 242 21.68 -8.12 6.85
N GLU A 243 21.10 -7.15 7.55
CA GLU A 243 20.49 -7.38 8.86
C GLU A 243 19.19 -6.59 9.08
N ILE A 244 18.23 -7.20 9.80
CA ILE A 244 17.08 -6.51 10.38
C ILE A 244 17.47 -5.94 11.74
N LEU A 245 17.27 -4.63 11.91
CA LEU A 245 17.67 -3.91 13.12
C LEU A 245 16.62 -3.99 14.24
N VAL A 246 15.35 -4.13 13.88
CA VAL A 246 14.24 -4.21 14.83
C VAL A 246 13.93 -5.67 15.16
N LYS A 247 14.19 -6.09 16.40
CA LYS A 247 14.05 -7.47 16.88
C LYS A 247 13.13 -7.53 18.11
N PRO A 248 12.55 -8.70 18.43
CA PRO A 248 11.78 -8.87 19.67
C PRO A 248 12.63 -8.60 20.93
N PRO A 249 12.02 -8.16 22.06
CA PRO A 249 10.61 -7.83 22.21
C PRO A 249 10.24 -6.58 21.40
N TYR A 250 9.08 -6.63 20.73
CA TYR A 250 8.56 -5.48 20.00
C TYR A 250 7.77 -4.58 20.94
N GLU A 251 7.70 -3.30 20.58
CA GLU A 251 6.97 -2.28 21.34
C GLU A 251 5.97 -1.57 20.42
N ASN A 252 4.91 -1.03 21.02
CA ASN A 252 3.97 -0.16 20.34
C ASN A 252 4.66 1.14 19.88
N ASN A 253 4.02 1.84 18.96
CA ASN A 253 4.48 3.15 18.52
C ASN A 253 3.31 4.11 18.33
N PHE A 254 3.58 5.29 17.77
CA PHE A 254 2.56 6.33 17.59
C PHE A 254 1.39 5.91 16.69
N ARG A 255 1.50 4.82 15.92
CA ARG A 255 0.40 4.28 15.11
C ARG A 255 -0.52 3.34 15.87
N GLY A 256 -0.09 2.86 17.05
CA GLY A 256 -0.89 2.01 17.93
C GLY A 256 -0.17 0.76 18.44
N TRP A 257 -0.97 -0.17 18.94
CA TRP A 257 -0.57 -1.45 19.50
C TRP A 257 -0.95 -2.58 18.55
N VAL A 258 -0.05 -3.55 18.40
CA VAL A 258 -0.29 -4.78 17.66
C VAL A 258 -0.14 -5.94 18.63
N LEU A 259 -1.18 -6.77 18.77
CA LEU A 259 -1.23 -7.87 19.72
C LEU A 259 -1.44 -9.18 18.98
N ARG A 260 -0.55 -10.15 19.17
CA ARG A 260 -0.83 -11.56 18.86
C ARG A 260 -1.64 -12.14 20.02
N VAL A 261 -2.78 -12.74 19.72
CA VAL A 261 -3.71 -13.27 20.70
C VAL A 261 -3.91 -14.76 20.42
N THR A 262 -3.38 -15.60 21.32
CA THR A 262 -3.47 -17.07 21.22
C THR A 262 -4.52 -17.56 22.21
N PRO A 263 -5.63 -18.17 21.77
CA PRO A 263 -6.65 -18.68 22.67
C PRO A 263 -6.19 -19.90 23.47
N PRO A 264 -6.81 -20.18 24.62
CA PRO A 264 -6.60 -21.44 25.34
C PRO A 264 -7.15 -22.63 24.53
N ASP A 265 -6.55 -23.82 24.70
CA ASP A 265 -6.98 -25.07 24.05
C ASP A 265 -8.44 -25.46 24.32
N THR A 266 -9.03 -24.90 25.38
CA THR A 266 -10.43 -25.14 25.76
C THR A 266 -11.41 -24.35 24.89
N LEU A 267 -10.98 -23.30 24.20
CA LEU A 267 -11.82 -22.53 23.27
C LEU A 267 -12.00 -23.32 21.98
N LYS A 268 -13.25 -23.72 21.70
CA LYS A 268 -13.58 -24.48 20.50
C LYS A 268 -13.36 -23.63 19.25
N LYS A 269 -12.72 -24.20 18.24
CA LYS A 269 -12.58 -23.59 16.92
C LYS A 269 -13.94 -23.52 16.21
N ASP A 270 -14.19 -22.42 15.54
CA ASP A 270 -15.34 -22.15 14.67
C ASP A 270 -14.93 -21.24 13.50
N PRO A 271 -14.34 -21.78 12.42
CA PRO A 271 -13.77 -20.98 11.35
C PRO A 271 -14.84 -20.18 10.56
N PHE A 272 -14.49 -18.96 10.17
CA PHE A 272 -15.28 -18.16 9.23
C PHE A 272 -15.39 -18.86 7.86
N PRO A 273 -16.55 -18.81 7.17
CA PRO A 273 -16.61 -19.15 5.76
C PRO A 273 -15.82 -18.11 4.95
N ILE A 274 -15.56 -18.42 3.67
CA ILE A 274 -15.08 -17.41 2.73
C ILE A 274 -16.14 -16.31 2.63
N ALA A 275 -15.73 -15.06 2.84
CA ALA A 275 -16.61 -13.90 2.74
C ALA A 275 -17.05 -13.70 1.28
N PRO A 276 -18.34 -13.41 1.02
CA PRO A 276 -18.77 -12.97 -0.31
C PRO A 276 -18.04 -11.69 -0.72
N LEU A 277 -17.56 -11.66 -1.97
CA LEU A 277 -16.92 -10.48 -2.54
C LEU A 277 -17.96 -9.41 -2.89
N ARG A 278 -17.64 -8.15 -2.64
CA ARG A 278 -18.41 -6.97 -3.04
C ARG A 278 -18.43 -6.84 -4.56
N VAL A 279 -19.52 -6.25 -5.06
CA VAL A 279 -19.71 -5.93 -6.48
C VAL A 279 -18.63 -4.95 -6.93
N ARG A 280 -17.92 -5.28 -8.03
CA ARG A 280 -16.82 -4.50 -8.62
C ARG A 280 -17.16 -3.88 -9.99
N ALA A 281 -18.27 -4.29 -10.60
CA ALA A 281 -18.71 -3.78 -11.89
C ALA A 281 -19.99 -2.97 -11.73
N THR A 282 -19.98 -1.75 -12.24
CA THR A 282 -21.16 -0.87 -12.31
C THR A 282 -21.94 -1.07 -13.62
N GLY A 283 -21.28 -1.60 -14.65
CA GLY A 283 -21.75 -1.64 -16.03
C GLY A 283 -21.55 -0.32 -16.79
N ASP A 284 -20.94 0.70 -16.17
CA ASP A 284 -20.69 1.97 -16.82
C ASP A 284 -19.41 1.90 -17.68
N THR A 285 -19.57 1.97 -19.00
CA THR A 285 -18.45 1.97 -19.96
C THR A 285 -18.17 3.35 -20.56
N SER A 286 -18.69 4.43 -19.96
CA SER A 286 -18.59 5.78 -20.52
C SER A 286 -17.16 6.26 -20.75
N GLU A 287 -16.19 5.79 -19.96
CA GLU A 287 -14.77 6.12 -20.19
C GLU A 287 -14.25 5.58 -21.53
N LEU A 288 -14.78 4.44 -22.02
CA LEU A 288 -14.37 3.86 -23.31
C LEU A 288 -14.80 4.71 -24.51
N GLU A 289 -15.84 5.54 -24.37
CA GLU A 289 -16.28 6.51 -25.38
C GLU A 289 -15.25 7.63 -25.59
N LEU A 290 -14.25 7.76 -24.71
CA LEU A 290 -13.13 8.68 -24.87
C LEU A 290 -12.05 8.17 -25.84
N SER A 291 -12.17 6.94 -26.35
CA SER A 291 -11.20 6.33 -27.29
C SER A 291 -10.91 7.19 -28.53
N GLY A 292 -11.91 7.86 -29.09
CA GLY A 292 -11.72 8.78 -30.23
C GLY A 292 -10.87 10.00 -29.89
N THR A 293 -11.07 10.60 -28.70
CA THR A 293 -10.23 11.70 -28.22
C THR A 293 -8.82 11.21 -27.91
N MET A 294 -8.67 9.99 -27.38
CA MET A 294 -7.36 9.39 -27.14
C MET A 294 -6.57 9.16 -28.44
N GLU A 295 -7.24 8.81 -29.54
CA GLU A 295 -6.57 8.70 -30.84
C GLU A 295 -6.13 10.07 -31.37
N ASN A 296 -6.96 11.11 -31.24
CA ASN A 296 -6.55 12.48 -31.59
C ASN A 296 -5.32 12.93 -30.77
N LEU A 297 -5.31 12.63 -29.47
CA LEU A 297 -4.19 12.92 -28.58
C LEU A 297 -2.90 12.22 -29.06
N ARG A 298 -3.01 10.93 -29.39
CA ARG A 298 -1.92 10.13 -29.96
C ARG A 298 -1.36 10.77 -31.23
N GLN A 299 -2.21 11.17 -32.17
CA GLN A 299 -1.78 11.81 -33.43
C GLN A 299 -1.07 13.15 -33.17
N SER A 300 -1.58 13.97 -32.25
CA SER A 300 -0.93 15.22 -31.84
C SER A 300 0.45 14.98 -31.23
N ILE A 301 0.61 13.95 -30.39
CA ILE A 301 1.89 13.57 -29.81
C ILE A 301 2.89 13.16 -30.91
N LEU A 302 2.48 12.27 -31.82
CA LEU A 302 3.33 11.82 -32.94
C LEU A 302 3.73 12.97 -33.86
N SER A 303 2.80 13.91 -34.14
CA SER A 303 3.10 15.08 -34.95
C SER A 303 4.07 16.03 -34.26
N LYS A 304 3.98 16.21 -32.93
CA LYS A 304 4.89 17.10 -32.19
C LYS A 304 6.32 16.56 -32.16
N TYR A 305 6.48 15.24 -32.12
CA TYR A 305 7.78 14.58 -32.05
C TYR A 305 8.14 13.86 -33.37
N SER A 306 7.72 14.43 -34.52
CA SER A 306 7.89 13.82 -35.84
C SER A 306 9.35 13.59 -36.25
N ASP A 307 10.29 14.26 -35.59
CA ASP A 307 11.73 14.13 -35.83
C ASP A 307 12.34 12.89 -35.18
N TYR A 308 11.58 12.18 -34.34
CA TYR A 308 11.98 10.94 -33.67
C TYR A 308 11.32 9.71 -34.32
N SER A 309 11.91 8.55 -34.13
CA SER A 309 11.26 7.25 -34.37
C SER A 309 10.35 6.93 -33.19
N ALA A 310 9.11 6.54 -33.44
CA ALA A 310 8.12 6.27 -32.39
C ALA A 310 7.81 4.77 -32.31
N THR A 311 7.91 4.20 -31.11
CA THR A 311 7.55 2.80 -30.83
C THR A 311 6.49 2.75 -29.73
N GLU A 312 5.30 2.26 -30.07
CA GLU A 312 4.23 2.04 -29.09
C GLU A 312 4.49 0.80 -28.26
N ILE A 313 4.41 0.96 -26.94
CA ILE A 313 4.60 -0.14 -25.99
C ILE A 313 3.23 -0.63 -25.54
N LYS A 314 3.03 -1.95 -25.59
CA LYS A 314 1.74 -2.56 -25.31
C LYS A 314 1.41 -2.49 -23.82
N THR A 315 0.31 -1.83 -23.49
CA THR A 315 -0.33 -1.88 -22.16
C THR A 315 -1.25 -3.11 -22.05
N HIS A 316 -1.21 -3.79 -20.90
CA HIS A 316 -2.05 -4.94 -20.58
C HIS A 316 -2.34 -5.03 -19.08
N ARG A 317 -3.33 -5.83 -18.69
CA ARG A 317 -3.63 -6.14 -17.28
C ARG A 317 -2.40 -6.79 -16.63
N TRP A 318 -2.00 -6.29 -15.47
CA TRP A 318 -0.76 -6.76 -14.82
C TRP A 318 -0.97 -8.06 -14.04
N PHE A 319 -1.91 -8.10 -13.10
CA PHE A 319 -2.06 -9.22 -12.18
C PHE A 319 -3.38 -9.96 -12.39
N GLU A 320 -3.35 -11.28 -12.20
CA GLU A 320 -4.56 -12.06 -11.98
C GLU A 320 -5.20 -11.72 -10.63
N GLU A 321 -6.50 -12.00 -10.47
CA GLU A 321 -7.19 -11.81 -9.19
C GLU A 321 -6.62 -12.77 -8.12
N SER A 322 -6.53 -12.29 -6.89
CA SER A 322 -5.93 -13.01 -5.77
C SER A 322 -6.46 -14.43 -5.55
N PHE A 323 -7.77 -14.67 -5.64
CA PHE A 323 -8.34 -16.03 -5.48
C PHE A 323 -7.92 -16.99 -6.59
N TYR A 324 -7.70 -16.50 -7.80
CA TYR A 324 -7.15 -17.29 -8.88
C TYR A 324 -5.67 -17.60 -8.60
N GLY A 325 -4.88 -16.59 -8.21
CA GLY A 325 -3.46 -16.76 -7.85
C GLY A 325 -3.23 -17.77 -6.72
N ILE A 326 -4.09 -17.81 -5.71
CA ILE A 326 -4.05 -18.81 -4.63
C ILE A 326 -4.24 -20.23 -5.17
N GLN A 327 -5.18 -20.43 -6.11
CA GLN A 327 -5.50 -21.74 -6.68
C GLN A 327 -4.40 -22.23 -7.65
N THR A 328 -3.76 -21.32 -8.37
CA THR A 328 -2.71 -21.64 -9.34
C THR A 328 -1.30 -21.57 -8.76
N ASN A 329 -1.15 -21.19 -7.49
CA ASN A 329 0.13 -20.89 -6.85
C ASN A 329 0.95 -19.86 -7.65
N THR A 330 0.28 -18.80 -8.12
CA THR A 330 0.89 -17.71 -8.89
C THR A 330 1.07 -16.48 -7.99
N ASP A 331 2.27 -15.89 -8.01
CA ASP A 331 2.52 -14.61 -7.34
C ASP A 331 1.74 -13.49 -8.02
N VAL A 332 0.85 -12.84 -7.27
CA VAL A 332 0.03 -11.71 -7.74
C VAL A 332 0.47 -10.39 -7.12
N PHE A 333 1.64 -10.35 -6.48
CA PHE A 333 2.32 -9.13 -6.03
C PHE A 333 1.47 -8.18 -5.18
N GLY A 334 0.49 -8.71 -4.45
CA GLY A 334 -0.29 -7.95 -3.49
C GLY A 334 -1.41 -7.17 -4.17
N GLU A 335 -1.89 -7.63 -5.30
CA GLU A 335 -3.14 -7.14 -5.89
C GLU A 335 -4.25 -7.04 -4.83
N THR A 336 -5.01 -5.95 -4.85
CA THR A 336 -6.23 -5.78 -4.05
C THR A 336 -7.39 -5.36 -4.92
N ARG A 337 -8.59 -5.84 -4.58
CA ARG A 337 -9.81 -5.58 -5.36
C ARG A 337 -10.25 -4.12 -5.38
N ASP A 338 -9.72 -3.29 -4.50
CA ASP A 338 -9.94 -1.85 -4.51
C ASP A 338 -9.02 -1.08 -5.45
N THR A 339 -8.23 -1.76 -6.28
CA THR A 339 -7.36 -1.15 -7.30
C THR A 339 -7.40 -1.92 -8.62
N VAL A 340 -7.39 -1.21 -9.76
CA VAL A 340 -7.06 -1.81 -11.06
C VAL A 340 -5.57 -1.63 -11.38
N TYR A 341 -4.96 -2.66 -11.94
CA TYR A 341 -3.52 -2.68 -12.25
C TYR A 341 -3.26 -3.00 -13.72
N PHE A 342 -2.66 -2.06 -14.44
CA PHE A 342 -2.12 -2.27 -15.78
C PHE A 342 -0.61 -2.06 -15.79
N ARG A 343 0.07 -2.63 -16.79
CA ARG A 343 1.49 -2.37 -17.07
C ARG A 343 1.76 -2.40 -18.56
N THR A 344 2.90 -1.84 -18.93
CA THR A 344 3.45 -2.01 -20.27
C THR A 344 4.35 -3.25 -20.37
N ASP A 345 4.60 -3.69 -21.59
CA ASP A 345 5.82 -4.45 -21.90
C ASP A 345 7.08 -3.63 -21.50
N PRO A 346 8.20 -4.29 -21.19
CA PRO A 346 9.44 -3.58 -20.89
C PRO A 346 10.03 -2.86 -22.11
N PHE A 347 10.79 -1.79 -21.86
CA PHE A 347 11.52 -1.02 -22.86
C PHE A 347 12.82 -0.48 -22.27
N GLU A 348 13.78 -0.13 -23.12
CA GLU A 348 15.02 0.53 -22.72
C GLU A 348 14.97 2.02 -23.10
N LEU A 349 15.78 2.84 -22.42
CA LEU A 349 15.89 4.26 -22.70
C LEU A 349 17.35 4.70 -22.75
N SER A 350 17.79 5.12 -23.94
CA SER A 350 19.10 5.75 -24.15
C SER A 350 19.11 7.19 -23.64
N ASP A 351 20.29 7.82 -23.61
CA ASP A 351 20.48 9.20 -23.12
C ASP A 351 19.72 10.27 -23.94
N ASP A 352 19.56 10.04 -25.24
CA ASP A 352 18.88 10.94 -26.18
C ASP A 352 17.40 10.56 -26.40
N ASP A 353 16.95 9.46 -25.81
CA ASP A 353 15.59 8.93 -25.96
C ASP A 353 14.68 9.48 -24.84
N PHE A 354 13.38 9.47 -25.10
CA PHE A 354 12.38 9.76 -24.06
C PHE A 354 11.10 8.93 -24.27
N VAL A 355 10.32 8.81 -23.20
CA VAL A 355 9.00 8.19 -23.22
C VAL A 355 7.92 9.25 -23.09
N ILE A 356 6.81 9.07 -23.80
CA ILE A 356 5.56 9.78 -23.54
C ILE A 356 4.54 8.78 -22.97
N VAL A 357 4.02 9.11 -21.79
CA VAL A 357 2.93 8.40 -21.11
C VAL A 357 1.67 9.26 -21.21
N TYR A 358 0.55 8.68 -21.65
CA TYR A 358 -0.70 9.40 -21.81
C TYR A 358 -1.92 8.50 -21.62
N GLY A 359 -3.01 9.09 -21.18
CA GLY A 359 -4.25 8.36 -20.91
C GLY A 359 -5.30 9.25 -20.25
N PRO A 360 -6.47 8.71 -19.92
CA PRO A 360 -7.47 9.41 -19.13
C PRO A 360 -6.97 9.67 -17.71
N VAL A 361 -7.38 10.80 -17.13
CA VAL A 361 -7.29 11.01 -15.69
C VAL A 361 -8.49 10.31 -15.06
N HIS A 362 -8.36 9.03 -14.70
CA HIS A 362 -9.47 8.18 -14.24
C HIS A 362 -10.29 8.75 -13.07
N SER A 363 -9.73 9.67 -12.27
CA SER A 363 -10.48 10.36 -11.21
C SER A 363 -11.41 11.47 -11.73
N LEU A 364 -11.11 12.06 -12.88
CA LEU A 364 -11.98 13.02 -13.55
C LEU A 364 -13.07 12.35 -14.39
N THR A 365 -12.86 11.10 -14.80
CA THR A 365 -13.85 10.29 -15.53
C THR A 365 -14.82 9.57 -14.57
N GLY A 366 -14.59 9.67 -13.26
CA GLY A 366 -15.42 9.04 -12.23
C GLY A 366 -15.14 7.55 -12.02
N LYS A 367 -14.01 7.03 -12.51
CA LYS A 367 -13.62 5.61 -12.38
C LYS A 367 -12.73 5.29 -11.18
N SER A 368 -12.19 6.32 -10.54
CA SER A 368 -11.35 6.19 -9.35
C SER A 368 -11.50 7.40 -8.45
N ILE A 369 -11.18 7.28 -7.16
CA ILE A 369 -10.99 8.46 -6.29
C ILE A 369 -9.64 9.12 -6.58
N TYR A 370 -8.64 8.34 -7.00
CA TYR A 370 -7.38 8.84 -7.57
C TYR A 370 -6.77 7.80 -8.52
N SER A 371 -5.91 8.27 -9.42
CA SER A 371 -5.10 7.42 -10.29
C SER A 371 -3.66 7.90 -10.37
N SER A 372 -2.77 7.00 -10.78
CA SER A 372 -1.35 7.29 -10.96
C SER A 372 -0.71 6.36 -11.99
N PHE A 373 0.36 6.84 -12.63
CA PHE A 373 1.32 5.95 -13.28
C PHE A 373 2.65 5.97 -12.52
N ILE A 374 3.38 4.87 -12.60
CA ILE A 374 4.66 4.67 -11.92
C ILE A 374 5.65 4.07 -12.91
N LEU A 375 6.86 4.63 -12.95
CA LEU A 375 7.98 4.07 -13.68
C LEU A 375 8.72 3.06 -12.80
N TYR A 376 8.97 1.88 -13.36
CA TYR A 376 9.64 0.77 -12.71
C TYR A 376 10.92 0.40 -13.42
N THR A 377 11.89 -0.12 -12.66
CA THR A 377 12.97 -0.94 -13.22
C THR A 377 12.57 -2.40 -13.27
N ASN A 378 12.84 -3.02 -14.42
CA ASN A 378 12.73 -4.45 -14.67
C ASN A 378 14.10 -5.12 -14.72
N ASP A 379 15.16 -4.47 -14.25
CA ASP A 379 16.50 -5.04 -14.38
C ASP A 379 16.63 -6.40 -13.69
N ILE A 380 17.51 -7.24 -14.22
CA ILE A 380 17.86 -8.53 -13.61
C ILE A 380 18.72 -8.27 -12.38
N VAL A 381 18.48 -9.04 -11.32
CA VAL A 381 19.31 -9.00 -10.11
C VAL A 381 20.58 -9.82 -10.34
N GLU A 382 21.68 -9.15 -10.69
CA GLU A 382 22.92 -9.81 -11.12
C GLU A 382 23.56 -10.69 -10.04
N ASP A 383 23.54 -10.24 -8.78
CA ASP A 383 24.15 -10.95 -7.64
C ASP A 383 23.44 -12.25 -7.26
N LEU A 384 22.23 -12.48 -7.78
CA LEU A 384 21.45 -13.70 -7.54
C LEU A 384 21.53 -14.71 -8.69
N LEU A 385 22.26 -14.43 -9.77
CA LEU A 385 22.38 -15.37 -10.89
C LEU A 385 22.95 -16.73 -10.42
N PRO A 386 22.41 -17.86 -10.93
CA PRO A 386 21.45 -18.00 -12.04
C PRO A 386 19.96 -17.96 -11.62
N LEU A 387 19.63 -17.55 -10.37
CA LEU A 387 18.25 -17.29 -9.99
C LEU A 387 17.80 -16.00 -10.68
N TYR A 388 17.04 -16.14 -11.78
CA TYR A 388 16.49 -15.01 -12.53
C TYR A 388 15.43 -14.27 -11.72
N SER A 389 15.87 -13.40 -10.82
CA SER A 389 15.04 -12.39 -10.14
C SER A 389 15.13 -11.06 -10.86
N ARG A 390 14.10 -10.23 -10.69
CA ARG A 390 13.98 -8.89 -11.27
C ARG A 390 13.85 -7.87 -10.15
N ILE A 391 14.44 -6.68 -10.30
CA ILE A 391 14.43 -5.65 -9.25
C ILE A 391 13.00 -5.21 -8.93
N LEU A 392 12.19 -4.87 -9.93
CA LEU A 392 10.76 -4.52 -9.80
C LEU A 392 10.52 -3.37 -8.79
N LEU A 393 11.40 -2.37 -8.80
CA LEU A 393 11.27 -1.16 -7.98
C LEU A 393 10.51 -0.10 -8.77
N GLY A 394 9.39 0.38 -8.22
CA GLY A 394 8.77 1.63 -8.62
C GLY A 394 9.51 2.78 -7.95
N PHE A 395 10.05 3.71 -8.73
CA PHE A 395 10.93 4.76 -8.22
C PHE A 395 10.50 6.18 -8.60
N LEU A 396 9.51 6.33 -9.47
CA LEU A 396 8.97 7.61 -9.90
C LEU A 396 7.47 7.48 -10.13
N SER A 397 6.68 8.37 -9.52
CA SER A 397 5.22 8.37 -9.61
C SER A 397 4.70 9.72 -10.08
N VAL A 398 3.62 9.70 -10.86
CA VAL A 398 2.81 10.90 -11.18
C VAL A 398 1.35 10.53 -10.96
N ASN A 399 0.61 11.40 -10.27
CA ASN A 399 -0.73 11.10 -9.78
C ASN A 399 -1.75 12.22 -10.06
N SER A 400 -3.03 11.90 -9.88
CA SER A 400 -4.14 12.82 -10.14
C SER A 400 -4.39 13.86 -9.04
N GLU A 401 -3.67 13.82 -7.92
CA GLU A 401 -4.00 14.65 -6.74
C GLU A 401 -3.41 16.05 -6.84
N MET A 402 -2.32 16.22 -7.58
CA MET A 402 -1.70 17.52 -7.76
C MET A 402 -2.57 18.46 -8.60
N SER A 403 -2.54 19.75 -8.26
CA SER A 403 -3.29 20.77 -8.99
C SER A 403 -2.68 21.09 -10.35
N ILE A 404 -3.45 21.70 -11.24
CA ILE A 404 -2.99 22.15 -12.56
C ILE A 404 -1.84 23.15 -12.41
N GLU A 405 -1.93 24.06 -11.42
CA GLU A 405 -0.94 25.11 -11.16
C GLU A 405 0.42 24.54 -10.76
N SER A 406 0.43 23.40 -10.07
CA SER A 406 1.67 22.75 -9.65
C SER A 406 2.48 22.23 -10.84
N ARG A 407 1.80 21.79 -11.91
CA ARG A 407 2.37 21.06 -13.06
C ARG A 407 3.14 19.79 -12.67
N LEU A 408 2.87 19.24 -11.49
CA LEU A 408 3.52 18.04 -10.94
C LEU A 408 2.64 16.78 -11.02
N GLY A 409 1.38 16.89 -11.43
CA GLY A 409 0.47 15.74 -11.59
C GLY A 409 -0.13 15.61 -12.97
N LEU A 410 -1.14 14.74 -13.08
CA LEU A 410 -1.75 14.38 -14.36
C LEU A 410 -2.58 15.52 -14.97
N LYS A 411 -3.29 16.29 -14.14
CA LYS A 411 -4.29 17.29 -14.55
C LYS A 411 -3.67 18.44 -15.37
N GLY A 412 -4.37 18.87 -16.43
CA GLY A 412 -4.00 20.00 -17.30
C GLY A 412 -2.87 19.70 -18.30
N SER A 413 -2.20 18.56 -18.18
CA SER A 413 -1.03 18.26 -19.01
C SER A 413 -1.37 18.02 -20.48
N ALA A 414 -2.53 17.45 -20.82
CA ALA A 414 -2.89 17.17 -22.21
C ALA A 414 -3.32 18.39 -23.04
N GLU A 415 -3.65 19.53 -22.41
CA GLU A 415 -4.14 20.73 -23.10
C GLU A 415 -3.19 21.23 -24.19
N ARG A 416 -1.88 21.07 -23.98
CA ARG A 416 -0.83 21.44 -24.95
C ARG A 416 -0.82 20.61 -26.23
N PHE A 417 -1.59 19.52 -26.29
CA PHE A 417 -1.75 18.64 -27.46
C PHE A 417 -3.18 18.66 -28.03
N LEU A 418 -4.15 19.16 -27.26
CA LEU A 418 -5.56 19.23 -27.63
C LEU A 418 -6.17 20.61 -27.26
N PRO A 419 -5.63 21.73 -27.78
CA PRO A 419 -6.03 23.07 -27.33
C PRO A 419 -7.50 23.42 -27.62
N ASP A 420 -8.11 22.78 -28.63
CA ASP A 420 -9.49 23.04 -29.07
C ASP A 420 -10.47 21.89 -28.74
N ASP A 421 -10.02 20.84 -28.03
CA ASP A 421 -10.89 19.71 -27.64
C ASP A 421 -11.47 19.96 -26.24
N SER A 422 -12.80 20.01 -26.13
CA SER A 422 -13.49 20.22 -24.85
C SER A 422 -13.26 19.10 -23.83
N LYS A 423 -12.70 17.95 -24.23
CA LYS A 423 -12.38 16.82 -23.36
C LYS A 423 -10.91 16.78 -22.97
N ALA A 424 -10.08 17.74 -23.39
CA ALA A 424 -8.64 17.74 -23.11
C ALA A 424 -8.32 17.64 -21.59
N GLU A 425 -9.14 18.26 -20.74
CA GLU A 425 -8.99 18.22 -19.27
C GLU A 425 -9.11 16.80 -18.69
N LEU A 426 -9.79 15.89 -19.38
CA LEU A 426 -9.96 14.49 -18.96
C LEU A 426 -8.75 13.62 -19.27
N PHE A 427 -7.73 14.16 -19.93
CA PHE A 427 -6.54 13.43 -20.36
C PHE A 427 -5.26 14.02 -19.75
N TYR A 428 -4.20 13.22 -19.74
CA TYR A 428 -2.86 13.66 -19.39
C TYR A 428 -1.83 13.26 -20.45
N VAL A 429 -0.71 14.00 -20.49
CA VAL A 429 0.50 13.66 -21.25
C VAL A 429 1.74 14.04 -20.45
N TRP A 430 2.59 13.04 -20.17
CA TRP A 430 3.83 13.20 -19.43
C TRP A 430 5.03 12.68 -20.22
N LYS A 431 6.13 13.44 -20.20
CA LYS A 431 7.42 13.03 -20.74
C LYS A 431 8.28 12.42 -19.63
N ILE A 432 9.02 11.37 -19.94
CA ILE A 432 10.01 10.76 -19.06
C ILE A 432 11.33 10.69 -19.84
N ALA A 433 12.41 11.20 -19.26
CA ALA A 433 13.72 11.21 -19.90
C ALA A 433 14.86 11.06 -18.87
N ARG A 434 16.07 10.78 -19.34
CA ARG A 434 17.28 10.83 -18.48
C ARG A 434 17.72 12.26 -18.16
N LYS A 435 17.31 13.25 -18.96
CA LYS A 435 17.69 14.66 -18.83
C LYS A 435 16.52 15.56 -19.24
N ASN A 436 16.41 16.72 -18.59
CA ASN A 436 15.45 17.78 -18.95
C ASN A 436 16.15 19.15 -18.98
N PRO A 437 17.08 19.38 -19.93
CA PRO A 437 17.93 20.58 -19.95
C PRO A 437 17.13 21.87 -20.18
N ASP A 438 16.01 21.77 -20.90
CA ASP A 438 15.14 22.90 -21.24
C ASP A 438 14.06 23.17 -20.20
N ASN A 439 14.06 22.42 -19.09
CA ASN A 439 13.08 22.50 -18.01
C ASN A 439 11.63 22.46 -18.53
N GLU A 440 11.35 21.50 -19.41
CA GLU A 440 10.02 21.28 -19.96
C GLU A 440 9.01 20.98 -18.83
N ASP A 441 7.85 21.64 -18.86
CA ASP A 441 6.72 21.29 -18.00
C ASP A 441 6.24 19.85 -18.29
N TYR A 442 5.75 19.15 -17.26
CA TYR A 442 5.26 17.77 -17.36
C TYR A 442 6.31 16.80 -17.92
N CYS A 443 7.56 16.98 -17.50
CA CYS A 443 8.69 16.10 -17.80
C CYS A 443 9.32 15.61 -16.49
N ALA A 444 9.32 14.29 -16.29
CA ALA A 444 9.97 13.66 -15.16
C ALA A 444 11.34 13.12 -15.56
N VAL A 445 12.33 13.30 -14.68
CA VAL A 445 13.71 12.85 -14.91
C VAL A 445 13.98 11.57 -14.13
N ILE A 446 14.53 10.55 -14.80
CA ILE A 446 14.99 9.32 -14.14
C ILE A 446 16.12 9.71 -13.16
N PRO A 447 15.95 9.47 -11.85
CA PRO A 447 16.95 9.86 -10.86
C PRO A 447 18.17 8.93 -10.91
N GLU A 448 19.26 9.38 -10.27
CA GLU A 448 20.33 8.45 -9.90
C GLU A 448 19.84 7.49 -8.80
N SER A 449 20.42 6.29 -8.77
CA SER A 449 20.08 5.31 -7.74
C SER A 449 20.75 5.65 -6.42
N ASN A 450 20.01 5.52 -5.32
CA ASN A 450 20.55 5.63 -3.96
C ASN A 450 21.27 4.35 -3.50
N TYR A 451 21.18 3.26 -4.27
CA TYR A 451 21.73 1.95 -3.93
C TYR A 451 22.51 1.37 -5.10
N GLU A 452 23.71 0.84 -4.84
CA GLU A 452 24.55 0.18 -5.85
C GLU A 452 23.80 -0.99 -6.52
N ARG A 453 22.99 -1.73 -5.76
CA ARG A 453 22.22 -2.88 -6.26
C ARG A 453 21.04 -2.49 -7.17
N ILE A 454 20.66 -1.21 -7.22
CA ILE A 454 19.49 -0.75 -7.99
C ILE A 454 19.95 -0.03 -9.26
N THR A 455 19.49 -0.55 -10.40
CA THR A 455 19.80 -0.02 -11.73
C THR A 455 18.51 0.31 -12.51
N TYR A 456 18.63 1.15 -13.54
CA TYR A 456 17.52 1.68 -14.35
C TYR A 456 17.79 1.52 -15.85
N ASN A 457 18.05 0.29 -16.32
CA ASN A 457 18.36 -0.01 -17.73
C ASN A 457 17.10 -0.41 -18.51
N GLU A 458 16.45 -1.50 -18.11
CA GLU A 458 15.18 -1.99 -18.64
C GLU A 458 14.05 -1.47 -17.74
N LEU A 459 13.08 -0.78 -18.33
CA LEU A 459 12.02 -0.07 -17.64
C LEU A 459 10.64 -0.58 -18.06
N PHE A 460 9.62 -0.34 -17.24
CA PHE A 460 8.23 -0.41 -17.66
C PHE A 460 7.40 0.60 -16.90
N VAL A 461 6.22 0.93 -17.43
CA VAL A 461 5.26 1.81 -16.75
C VAL A 461 4.10 0.95 -16.24
N ALA A 462 3.67 1.19 -15.00
CA ALA A 462 2.44 0.63 -14.48
C ALA A 462 1.43 1.72 -14.14
N PHE A 463 0.16 1.37 -14.26
CA PHE A 463 -0.98 2.27 -14.04
C PHE A 463 -1.86 1.70 -12.94
N ARG A 464 -2.33 2.59 -12.07
CA ARG A 464 -3.18 2.23 -10.94
C ARG A 464 -4.33 3.21 -10.82
N ALA A 465 -5.55 2.69 -10.66
CA ALA A 465 -6.73 3.47 -10.35
C ALA A 465 -7.44 2.86 -9.14
N TYR A 466 -7.62 3.65 -8.09
CA TYR A 466 -8.07 3.18 -6.78
C TYR A 466 -9.52 3.60 -6.53
N ILE A 467 -10.33 2.66 -6.06
CA ILE A 467 -11.72 2.81 -5.61
C ILE A 467 -12.63 3.56 -6.61
N ASP A 468 -13.58 2.88 -7.22
CA ASP A 468 -14.67 3.58 -7.93
C ASP A 468 -15.48 4.40 -6.90
N PRO A 469 -15.68 5.72 -7.12
CA PRO A 469 -16.41 6.58 -6.18
C PRO A 469 -17.84 6.13 -5.85
N ASN A 470 -18.48 5.36 -6.73
CA ASN A 470 -19.83 4.81 -6.56
C ASN A 470 -19.83 3.45 -5.86
N LEU A 471 -18.66 2.83 -5.67
CA LEU A 471 -18.47 1.57 -4.98
C LEU A 471 -17.58 1.75 -3.75
N THR A 472 -17.16 0.63 -3.17
CA THR A 472 -16.15 0.57 -2.11
C THR A 472 -14.94 -0.28 -2.50
N VAL A 473 -14.88 -0.68 -3.77
CA VAL A 473 -13.81 -1.42 -4.45
C VAL A 473 -13.50 -0.69 -5.77
N SER A 474 -12.53 -1.14 -6.55
CA SER A 474 -12.21 -0.49 -7.83
C SER A 474 -13.29 -0.72 -8.87
N ALA A 475 -13.22 0.04 -9.97
CA ALA A 475 -13.96 -0.29 -11.18
C ALA A 475 -13.54 -1.66 -11.74
N ALA A 476 -14.37 -2.23 -12.61
CA ALA A 476 -14.00 -3.42 -13.36
C ALA A 476 -12.95 -3.07 -14.43
N TYR A 477 -12.11 -4.04 -14.79
CA TYR A 477 -11.09 -3.86 -15.83
C TYR A 477 -11.72 -3.48 -17.18
N GLU A 478 -12.92 -3.99 -17.46
CA GLU A 478 -13.70 -3.76 -18.67
C GLU A 478 -14.33 -2.36 -18.73
N GLU A 479 -14.32 -1.61 -17.63
CA GLU A 479 -14.88 -0.26 -17.54
C GLU A 479 -13.81 0.83 -17.69
N ILE A 480 -12.53 0.44 -17.80
CA ILE A 480 -11.38 1.34 -17.83
C ILE A 480 -10.78 1.44 -19.24
N LEU A 481 -10.59 2.67 -19.73
CA LEU A 481 -9.82 2.94 -20.95
C LEU A 481 -8.32 2.97 -20.62
N MET A 482 -7.59 1.91 -21.02
CA MET A 482 -6.16 1.76 -20.70
C MET A 482 -5.28 2.90 -21.23
N ASP A 483 -4.41 3.39 -20.35
CA ASP A 483 -3.29 4.28 -20.66
C ASP A 483 -2.31 3.68 -21.69
N LYS A 484 -1.52 4.56 -22.32
CA LYS A 484 -0.63 4.25 -23.44
C LYS A 484 0.76 4.85 -23.23
N VAL A 485 1.74 4.21 -23.82
CA VAL A 485 3.15 4.63 -23.79
C VAL A 485 3.75 4.57 -25.18
N ILE A 486 4.50 5.61 -25.54
CA ILE A 486 5.29 5.68 -26.78
C ILE A 486 6.74 6.01 -26.39
N VAL A 487 7.68 5.17 -26.82
CA VAL A 487 9.12 5.45 -26.76
C VAL A 487 9.50 6.21 -28.02
N PHE A 488 10.18 7.35 -27.85
CA PHE A 488 10.73 8.16 -28.93
C PHE A 488 12.25 8.04 -28.92
N SER A 489 12.80 7.44 -29.99
CA SER A 489 14.23 7.30 -30.18
C SER A 489 14.71 8.20 -31.30
N LYS A 490 15.91 8.75 -31.14
CA LYS A 490 16.53 9.62 -32.16
C LYS A 490 16.64 8.86 -33.49
N LYS A 491 16.23 9.50 -34.59
CA LYS A 491 16.45 8.92 -35.93
C LYS A 491 17.94 8.92 -36.23
N GLU A 492 18.41 7.83 -36.82
CA GLU A 492 19.77 7.74 -37.38
C GLU A 492 20.00 8.70 -38.54
#